data_AF-A0AAJ2P6G2-F1
#
_entry.id   AF-A0AAJ2P6G2-F1
#
_cell.length_a   1.000
_cell.length_b   1.000
_cell.length_c   1.000
_cell.angle_alpha   90.00
_cell.angle_beta   90.00
_cell.angle_gamma   90.00
#
_symmetry.space_group_name_H-M   'P 1'
#
loop_
_entity.id
_entity.type
_entity.pdbx_description
1 polymer ?
#
loop_
_entity_poly.entity_id
_entity_poly.type
_entity_poly.pdbx_seq_one_letter_code
_entity_poly.pdbx_strand_id
1 'polypeptide(L)' 'MLKTVLIIFIAIFGFLIVLVSLIMSPHSNSFSGALIGSSDLDLFQVSKERGIKKFTKWAMFILGFIFLALSLVIRLL' A
#
# COMPACT_ATOMS: atom_id res chain seq x y z
N MET A 1 -9.14 -17.88 -21.75
CA MET A 1 -9.70 -16.51 -21.84
C MET A 1 -9.83 -15.86 -20.46
N LEU A 2 -10.51 -16.48 -19.49
CA LEU A 2 -10.65 -15.96 -18.11
C LEU A 2 -9.31 -15.69 -17.41
N LYS A 3 -8.34 -16.61 -17.49
CA LYS A 3 -6.99 -16.44 -16.92
C LYS A 3 -6.28 -15.18 -17.46
N THR A 4 -6.34 -14.95 -18.76
CA THR A 4 -5.72 -13.79 -19.41
C THR A 4 -6.31 -12.48 -18.90
N VAL A 5 -7.64 -12.43 -18.73
CA VAL A 5 -8.32 -11.26 -18.17
C VAL A 5 -7.85 -10.99 -16.74
N LEU A 6 -7.77 -12.02 -15.89
CA LEU A 6 -7.27 -11.89 -14.52
C LEU A 6 -5.81 -11.40 -14.46
N ILE A 7 -4.95 -11.90 -15.35
CA ILE A 7 -3.55 -11.46 -15.46
C ILE A 7 -3.48 -9.97 -15.81
N ILE A 8 -4.32 -9.49 -16.75
CA ILE A 8 -4.38 -8.07 -17.11
C ILE A 8 -4.78 -7.22 -15.89
N PHE A 9 -5.79 -7.66 -15.13
CA PHE A 9 -6.18 -6.95 -13.91
C PHE A 9 -5.06 -6.90 -12.87
N ILE A 10 -4.38 -8.03 -12.63
CA ILE A 10 -3.23 -8.06 -11.72
C ILE A 10 -2.14 -7.10 -12.17
N ALA A 11 -1.82 -7.03 -13.47
CA ALA A 11 -0.84 -6.09 -14.00
C ALA A 11 -1.23 -4.63 -13.73
N ILE A 12 -2.50 -4.27 -13.96
CA ILE A 12 -3.03 -2.92 -13.69
C ILE A 12 -2.96 -2.58 -12.20
N PHE A 13 -3.42 -3.49 -11.33
CA PHE A 13 -3.37 -3.29 -9.88
C PHE A 13 -1.92 -3.18 -9.37
N GLY A 14 -1.01 -4.01 -9.90
CA GLY A 14 0.42 -3.92 -9.58
C GLY A 14 1.00 -2.56 -9.96
N PHE A 15 0.66 -2.04 -11.14
CA PHE A 15 1.09 -0.71 -11.56
C PHE A 15 0.54 0.39 -10.63
N LEU A 16 -0.75 0.34 -10.27
CA LEU A 16 -1.37 1.27 -9.33
C LEU A 16 -0.72 1.23 -7.94
N ILE A 17 -0.38 0.03 -7.45
CA ILE A 17 0.33 -0.15 -6.18
C ILE A 17 1.68 0.57 -6.21
N VAL A 18 2.44 0.45 -7.31
CA VAL A 18 3.71 1.17 -7.47
C VAL A 18 3.50 2.68 -7.41
N LEU A 19 2.51 3.22 -8.14
CA LEU A 19 2.21 4.66 -8.12
C LEU A 19 1.84 5.16 -6.72
N VAL A 20 0.96 4.44 -6.03
CA VAL A 20 0.53 4.78 -4.66
C VAL A 20 1.70 4.68 -3.68
N SER A 21 2.57 3.67 -3.83
CA SER A 21 3.78 3.51 -3.01
C SER A 21 4.74 4.68 -3.18
N LEU A 22 4.94 5.18 -4.40
CA LEU A 22 5.79 6.34 -4.66
C LEU A 22 5.24 7.60 -4.00
N ILE A 23 3.92 7.82 -4.07
CA ILE A 23 3.25 8.94 -3.38
C ILE A 23 3.41 8.83 -1.85
N MET A 24 3.47 7.62 -1.31
CA MET A 24 3.59 7.37 0.13
C MET A 24 5.04 7.45 0.67
N SER A 25 6.05 7.40 -0.21
CA SER A 25 7.48 7.42 0.13
C SER A 25 7.96 8.55 1.06
N PRO A 26 7.43 9.80 1.01
CA PRO A 26 7.89 10.86 1.91
C PRO A 26 7.44 10.66 3.37
N HIS A 27 6.46 9.78 3.59
CA HIS A 27 5.78 9.62 4.88
C HIS A 27 6.13 8.31 5.62
N SER A 28 6.93 7.42 5.02
CA SER A 28 7.28 6.12 5.59
C SER A 28 8.46 6.13 6.59
N ASN A 29 9.06 7.30 6.86
CA ASN A 29 10.28 7.44 7.67
C ASN A 29 10.05 7.28 9.20
N SER A 30 8.81 7.22 9.65
CA SER A 30 8.47 7.18 11.08
C SER A 30 8.81 5.86 11.78
N PHE A 31 8.87 4.73 11.06
CA PHE A 31 9.19 3.43 11.65
C PHE A 31 10.70 3.13 11.70
N SER A 32 11.48 3.57 10.69
CA SER A 32 12.93 3.34 10.67
C SER A 32 13.71 4.22 11.65
N GLY A 33 13.23 5.45 11.92
CA GLY A 33 13.82 6.31 12.96
C GLY A 33 13.58 5.77 14.37
N ALA A 34 12.48 5.02 14.57
CA ALA A 34 12.07 4.46 15.86
C ALA A 34 13.09 3.51 16.45
N LEU A 35 13.61 2.64 15.60
CA LEU A 35 14.60 1.61 15.96
C LEU A 35 15.98 2.18 16.27
N ILE A 36 16.28 3.39 15.79
CA ILE A 36 17.60 4.05 15.91
C ILE A 36 17.59 5.11 17.02
N GLY A 37 16.44 5.37 17.66
CA GLY A 37 16.33 6.30 18.78
C GLY A 37 16.28 7.77 18.37
N SER A 38 15.73 8.09 17.19
CA SER A 38 15.59 9.49 16.75
C SER A 38 14.58 10.26 17.62
N SER A 39 14.92 11.45 18.10
CA SER A 39 14.07 12.25 19.00
C SER A 39 12.80 12.85 18.37
N ASP A 40 12.70 12.87 17.03
CA ASP A 40 11.56 13.41 16.26
C ASP A 40 10.61 12.30 15.77
N LEU A 41 10.21 11.42 16.69
CA LEU A 41 9.32 10.30 16.37
C LEU A 41 7.87 10.65 16.65
N ASP A 42 7.11 10.85 15.57
CA ASP A 42 5.65 10.96 15.59
C ASP A 42 4.93 9.62 15.93
N LEU A 43 5.62 8.68 16.57
CA LEU A 43 5.09 7.36 16.99
C LEU A 43 3.91 7.50 17.97
N PHE A 44 3.90 8.58 18.75
CA PHE A 44 2.84 8.89 19.71
C PHE A 44 2.07 10.17 19.37
N GLN A 45 2.29 10.74 18.18
CA GLN A 45 1.37 11.75 17.68
C GLN A 45 0.05 11.03 17.43
N VAL A 46 -0.90 11.19 18.37
CA VAL A 46 -2.32 10.90 18.16
C VAL A 46 -2.90 11.97 17.23
N SER A 47 -2.20 12.25 16.13
CA SER A 47 -2.68 13.11 15.08
C SER A 47 -3.67 12.28 14.31
N LYS A 48 -4.93 12.71 14.30
CA LYS A 48 -5.93 12.18 13.38
C LYS A 48 -5.34 12.29 11.97
N GLU A 49 -4.80 11.20 11.44
CA GLU A 49 -4.39 11.13 10.04
C GLU A 49 -5.60 11.59 9.20
N ARG A 50 -5.46 12.74 8.54
CA ARG A 50 -6.55 13.42 7.83
C ARG A 50 -6.10 13.79 6.43
N GLY A 51 -7.08 13.86 5.53
CA GLY A 51 -6.85 14.18 4.12
C GLY A 51 -6.13 13.06 3.36
N ILE A 52 -5.20 13.47 2.50
CA ILE A 52 -4.56 12.61 1.50
C ILE A 52 -3.75 11.48 2.14
N LYS A 53 -3.10 11.72 3.29
CA LYS A 53 -2.30 10.68 3.98
C LYS A 53 -3.14 9.46 4.38
N LYS A 54 -4.32 9.68 4.97
CA LYS A 54 -5.24 8.59 5.33
C LYS A 54 -5.76 7.89 4.09
N PHE A 55 -6.10 8.64 3.05
CA PHE A 55 -6.59 8.08 1.79
C PHE A 55 -5.55 7.17 1.14
N THR A 56 -4.30 7.63 0.95
CA THR A 56 -3.23 6.85 0.31
C THR A 56 -2.92 5.57 1.09
N LYS A 57 -2.95 5.63 2.43
CA LYS A 57 -2.71 4.46 3.30
C LYS A 57 -3.82 3.40 3.15
N TRP A 58 -5.08 3.83 3.17
CA TRP A 58 -6.22 2.93 2.93
C TRP A 58 -6.27 2.42 1.49
N ALA A 59 -5.94 3.27 0.51
CA ALA A 59 -5.83 2.88 -0.89
C ALA A 59 -4.77 1.80 -1.08
N MET A 60 -3.57 1.98 -0.50
CA MET A 60 -2.50 0.97 -0.55
C MET A 60 -2.93 -0.35 0.08
N PHE A 61 -3.60 -0.30 1.23
CA PHE A 61 -4.11 -1.48 1.91
C PHE A 61 -5.14 -2.24 1.06
N ILE A 62 -6.13 -1.52 0.52
CA ILE A 62 -7.19 -2.11 -0.31
C ILE A 62 -6.62 -2.67 -1.62
N LEU A 63 -5.75 -1.91 -2.30
CA LEU A 63 -5.12 -2.35 -3.54
C LEU A 63 -4.27 -3.60 -3.31
N GLY A 64 -3.46 -3.63 -2.24
CA GLY A 64 -2.67 -4.79 -1.87
C GLY A 64 -3.54 -6.01 -1.56
N PHE A 65 -4.65 -5.82 -0.84
CA PHE A 65 -5.58 -6.92 -0.52
C PHE A 65 -6.27 -7.47 -1.78
N ILE A 66 -6.73 -6.61 -2.69
CA ILE A 66 -7.32 -7.02 -3.98
C ILE A 66 -6.30 -7.77 -4.82
N PHE A 67 -5.06 -7.28 -4.89
CA PHE A 67 -3.98 -7.93 -5.63
C PHE A 67 -3.69 -9.33 -5.09
N LEU A 68 -3.64 -9.48 -3.77
CA LEU A 68 -3.41 -10.76 -3.10
C LEU A 68 -4.57 -11.74 -3.39
N ALA A 69 -5.81 -11.28 -3.23
CA ALA A 69 -6.99 -12.09 -3.53
C ALA A 69 -7.00 -12.57 -5.00
N LEU A 70 -6.76 -11.66 -5.95
CA LEU A 70 -6.66 -12.00 -7.37
C LEU A 70 -5.54 -13.01 -7.65
N SER A 71 -4.37 -12.84 -7.02
CA SER A 71 -3.26 -13.77 -7.17
C SER A 71 -3.58 -15.18 -6.65
N LEU A 72 -4.32 -15.29 -5.54
CA LEU A 72 -4.75 -16.58 -5.01
C LEU A 72 -5.78 -17.24 -5.91
N VAL A 73 -6.74 -16.47 -6.43
CA VAL A 73 -7.74 -16.97 -7.38
C VAL A 73 -7.08 -17.53 -8.64
N ILE A 74 -6.08 -16.85 -9.21
CA ILE A 74 -5.32 -17.39 -10.35
C ILE A 74 -4.58 -18.67 -9.97
N ARG A 75 -3.99 -18.74 -8.78
CA ARG A 75 -3.25 -19.94 -8.36
C ARG A 75 -4.14 -21.18 -8.21
N LEU A 76 -5.40 -20.99 -7.80
CA LEU A 76 -6.39 -22.05 -7.64
C LEU A 76 -7.03 -22.51 -8.96
N LEU A 77 -6.94 -21.71 -10.03
CA LEU A 77 -7.65 -21.90 -11.30
C LEU A 77 -6.71 -22.34 -12.43
#